data_AF-A0A3L8DW90-F1
#
_entry.id   AF-A0A3L8DW90-F1
#
_cell.length_a   1.000
_cell.length_b   1.000
_cell.length_c   1.000
_cell.angle_alpha   90.00
_cell.angle_beta   90.00
_cell.angle_gamma   90.00
#
_symmetry.space_group_name_H-M   'P 1'
#
loop_
_entity.id
_entity.type
_entity.pdbx_description
1 polymer ?
#
loop_
_entity_poly.entity_id
_entity_poly.type
_entity_poly.pdbx_seq_one_letter_code
_entity_poly.pdbx_strand_id
1 'polypeptide(L)'
;METGVIPPNIHFKKIRRGVKALENGKLRVVSDPTPWKPGLVGINSFGFGGSNVHVLLRSNPKIKVNKGMPNDHLPRLVVMSGRTEQAVESFLNEIESQPIDIKYIRLFHDIFATDILNHSYRGYTIIESEASLKPI
;
A
#
# COMPACT_ATOMS: atom_id res chain seq x y z
N MET A 1 -5.13 1.67 -6.22
CA MET A 1 -4.58 0.65 -7.13
C MET A 1 -4.25 -0.61 -6.36
N GLU A 2 -3.47 -0.52 -5.27
CA GLU A 2 -3.07 -1.66 -4.44
C GLU A 2 -4.23 -2.47 -3.83
N THR A 3 -5.26 -1.82 -3.29
CA THR A 3 -6.42 -2.51 -2.67
C THR A 3 -7.44 -3.05 -3.68
N GLY A 4 -7.25 -2.80 -4.98
CA GLY A 4 -8.19 -3.23 -6.02
C GLY A 4 -9.56 -2.52 -5.99
N VAL A 5 -9.72 -1.42 -5.25
CA VAL A 5 -10.99 -0.66 -5.15
C VAL A 5 -10.75 0.84 -5.35
N ILE A 6 -11.67 1.50 -6.04
CA ILE A 6 -11.78 2.96 -6.10
C ILE A 6 -12.66 3.40 -4.93
N PRO A 7 -12.15 4.24 -4.02
CA PRO A 7 -12.92 4.71 -2.88
C PRO A 7 -14.07 5.61 -3.33
N PRO A 8 -15.22 5.57 -2.65
CA PRO A 8 -16.36 6.41 -2.98
C PRO A 8 -16.11 7.87 -2.60
N ASN A 9 -16.58 8.78 -3.44
CA ASN A 9 -16.71 10.20 -3.13
C ASN A 9 -17.84 10.40 -2.11
N ILE A 10 -17.52 11.07 -1.01
CA ILE A 10 -18.50 11.49 -0.02
C ILE A 10 -19.37 12.65 -0.55
N HIS A 11 -20.56 12.82 0.03
CA HIS A 11 -21.51 13.92 -0.23
C HIS A 11 -22.10 14.02 -1.65
N PHE A 12 -21.88 13.03 -2.52
CA PHE A 12 -22.55 13.00 -3.82
C PHE A 12 -23.99 12.52 -3.69
N LYS A 13 -24.95 13.46 -3.56
CA LYS A 13 -26.39 13.17 -3.43
C LYS A 13 -27.19 13.38 -4.71
N LYS A 14 -26.78 14.32 -5.55
CA LYS A 14 -27.50 14.72 -6.77
C LYS A 14 -26.53 15.17 -7.84
N ILE A 15 -26.81 14.81 -9.08
CA ILE A 15 -26.05 15.27 -10.25
C ILE A 15 -26.14 16.80 -10.36
N ARG A 16 -25.01 17.46 -10.58
CA ARG A 16 -24.95 18.91 -10.84
C ARG A 16 -25.58 19.20 -12.20
N ARG A 17 -26.68 19.96 -12.20
CA ARG A 17 -27.34 20.42 -13.43
C ARG A 17 -26.39 21.30 -14.26
N GLY A 18 -26.44 21.16 -15.57
CA GLY A 18 -25.63 21.93 -16.52
C GLY A 18 -24.29 21.28 -16.88
N VAL A 19 -23.93 20.17 -16.22
CA VAL A 19 -22.77 19.35 -16.61
C VAL A 19 -23.27 18.18 -17.46
N LYS A 20 -23.43 18.44 -18.78
CA LYS A 20 -24.01 17.47 -19.73
C LYS A 20 -23.37 16.08 -19.68
N ALA A 21 -22.05 16.01 -19.45
CA ALA A 21 -21.31 14.75 -19.39
C ALA A 21 -21.70 13.88 -18.17
N LEU A 22 -22.11 14.49 -17.06
CA LEU A 22 -22.66 13.76 -15.91
C LEU A 22 -24.12 13.38 -16.16
N GLU A 23 -24.89 14.27 -16.79
CA GLU A 23 -26.32 14.05 -17.08
C GLU A 23 -26.54 12.94 -18.10
N ASN A 24 -25.70 12.82 -19.12
CA ASN A 24 -25.79 11.78 -20.15
C ASN A 24 -24.99 10.51 -19.82
N GLY A 25 -24.34 10.45 -18.65
CA GLY A 25 -23.60 9.29 -18.19
C GLY A 25 -22.23 9.03 -18.84
N LYS A 26 -21.71 9.95 -19.67
CA LYS A 26 -20.33 9.85 -20.20
C LYS A 26 -19.27 9.93 -19.09
N LEU A 27 -19.56 10.70 -18.05
CA LEU A 27 -18.79 10.75 -16.81
C LEU A 27 -19.67 10.22 -15.67
N ARG A 28 -19.07 9.42 -14.80
CA ARG A 28 -19.74 8.86 -13.63
C ARG A 28 -18.92 9.16 -12.39
N VAL A 29 -19.56 9.77 -11.40
CA VAL A 29 -18.97 9.92 -10.06
C VAL A 29 -18.98 8.56 -9.38
N VAL A 30 -17.87 8.21 -8.73
CA VAL A 30 -17.77 6.97 -7.95
C VAL A 30 -18.43 7.22 -6.60
N SER A 31 -19.70 6.83 -6.44
CA SER A 31 -20.48 6.99 -5.19
C SER A 31 -20.36 5.79 -4.25
N ASP A 32 -19.95 4.64 -4.78
CA ASP A 32 -19.90 3.37 -4.08
C ASP A 32 -18.52 2.73 -4.28
N PRO A 33 -18.05 1.87 -3.35
CA PRO A 33 -16.81 1.12 -3.52
C PRO A 33 -16.82 0.38 -4.87
N THR A 34 -16.01 0.86 -5.80
CA THR A 34 -16.05 0.38 -7.19
C THR A 34 -14.81 -0.45 -7.49
N PRO A 35 -14.94 -1.67 -8.03
CA PRO A 35 -13.78 -2.48 -8.41
C PRO A 35 -12.83 -1.72 -9.34
N TRP A 36 -11.56 -1.66 -8.96
CA TRP A 36 -10.51 -1.04 -9.75
C TRP A 36 -10.18 -1.91 -10.96
N LYS A 37 -10.21 -1.33 -12.15
CA LYS A 37 -9.74 -1.96 -13.39
C LYS A 37 -8.38 -1.37 -13.74
N PRO A 38 -7.29 -2.17 -13.81
CA PRO A 38 -5.96 -1.69 -14.16
C PRO A 38 -5.98 -0.88 -15.48
N GLY A 39 -5.29 0.26 -15.48
CA GLY A 39 -5.35 1.20 -16.61
C GLY A 39 -4.58 2.50 -16.37
N LEU A 40 -4.81 3.47 -17.26
CA LEU A 40 -4.32 4.84 -17.12
C LEU A 40 -5.26 5.65 -16.23
N VAL A 41 -4.69 6.49 -15.37
CA VAL A 41 -5.40 7.42 -14.49
C VAL A 41 -4.88 8.83 -14.73
N GLY A 42 -5.81 9.77 -14.93
CA GLY A 42 -5.51 11.19 -14.93
C GLY A 42 -5.68 11.79 -13.54
N ILE A 43 -4.76 12.65 -13.12
CA ILE A 43 -4.87 13.47 -11.92
C ILE A 43 -4.78 14.94 -12.35
N ASN A 44 -5.72 15.75 -11.87
CA ASN A 44 -5.80 17.18 -12.12
C ASN A 44 -5.53 17.97 -10.84
N SER A 45 -4.79 19.07 -10.96
CA SER A 45 -4.63 20.07 -9.90
C SER A 45 -4.68 21.48 -10.50
N PHE A 46 -5.57 22.33 -9.99
CA PHE A 46 -5.80 23.69 -10.49
C PHE A 46 -5.72 24.68 -9.32
N GLY A 47 -4.71 25.54 -9.35
CA GLY A 47 -4.52 26.60 -8.36
C GLY A 47 -5.35 27.83 -8.68
N PHE A 48 -5.88 28.50 -7.66
CA PHE A 48 -6.73 29.68 -7.83
C PHE A 48 -6.05 30.82 -8.61
N GLY A 49 -4.71 30.92 -8.54
CA GLY A 49 -3.91 31.87 -9.31
C GLY A 49 -3.72 31.51 -10.80
N GLY A 50 -4.40 30.48 -11.29
CA GLY A 50 -4.40 30.09 -12.71
C GLY A 50 -3.34 29.06 -13.10
N SER A 51 -2.55 28.55 -12.14
CA SER A 51 -1.59 27.46 -12.40
C SER A 51 -2.31 26.12 -12.49
N ASN A 52 -2.11 25.40 -13.59
CA ASN A 52 -2.79 24.13 -13.87
C ASN A 52 -1.78 23.02 -14.14
N VAL A 53 -2.01 21.85 -13.56
CA VAL A 53 -1.18 20.66 -13.75
C VAL A 53 -2.05 19.44 -14.02
N HIS A 54 -1.60 18.61 -14.97
CA HIS A 54 -2.20 17.31 -15.27
C HIS A 54 -1.10 16.24 -15.30
N VAL A 55 -1.38 15.09 -14.69
CA VAL A 55 -0.48 13.94 -14.69
C VAL A 55 -1.24 12.69 -15.11
N LEU A 56 -0.58 11.85 -15.92
CA LEU A 56 -1.03 10.51 -16.26
C LEU A 56 -0.20 9.47 -15.49
N LEU A 57 -0.89 8.56 -14.81
CA LEU A 57 -0.31 7.43 -14.10
C LEU A 57 -0.77 6.12 -14.72
N ARG A 58 0.10 5.10 -14.71
CA ARG A 58 -0.25 3.73 -15.08
C ARG A 58 -0.03 2.82 -13.88
N SER A 59 -1.00 1.95 -13.60
CA SER A 59 -0.84 0.92 -12.57
C SER A 59 0.33 -0.01 -12.86
N ASN A 60 1.10 -0.36 -11.84
CA ASN A 60 2.17 -1.36 -11.95
C ASN A 60 1.55 -2.71 -12.37
N PRO A 61 1.95 -3.30 -13.52
CA PRO A 61 1.37 -4.56 -13.98
C PRO A 61 1.92 -5.78 -13.24
N LYS A 62 2.92 -5.61 -12.37
CA LYS A 62 3.61 -6.73 -11.70
C LYS A 62 2.70 -7.40 -10.68
N ILE A 63 2.33 -8.64 -10.97
CA ILE A 63 1.63 -9.53 -10.04
C ILE A 63 2.67 -10.29 -9.20
N LYS A 64 2.44 -10.43 -7.89
CA LYS A 64 3.32 -11.22 -7.01
C LYS A 64 3.11 -12.71 -7.30
N VAL A 65 4.19 -13.42 -7.62
CA VAL A 65 4.20 -14.90 -7.69
C VAL A 65 3.93 -15.44 -6.28
N ASN A 66 3.07 -16.46 -6.19
CA ASN A 66 2.69 -17.10 -4.92
C ASN A 66 2.33 -16.11 -3.79
N LYS A 67 1.69 -14.97 -4.14
CA LYS A 67 1.37 -13.88 -3.21
C LYS A 67 2.56 -13.33 -2.40
N GLY A 68 3.80 -13.57 -2.83
CA GLY A 68 5.02 -13.13 -2.14
C GLY A 68 5.64 -14.17 -1.21
N MET A 69 5.01 -15.34 -1.05
CA MET A 69 5.57 -16.42 -0.24
C MET A 69 6.90 -16.94 -0.81
N PRO A 70 7.84 -17.36 0.06
CA PRO A 70 9.07 -18.01 -0.38
C PRO A 70 8.78 -19.38 -1.00
N ASN A 71 9.72 -19.87 -1.81
CA ASN A 71 9.70 -21.22 -2.39
C ASN A 71 10.59 -22.19 -1.58
N ASP A 72 10.81 -21.88 -0.30
CA ASP A 72 11.63 -22.64 0.62
C ASP A 72 11.01 -22.62 2.03
N HIS A 73 11.53 -23.46 2.92
CA HIS A 73 11.06 -23.61 4.30
C HIS A 73 11.95 -22.87 5.31
N LEU A 74 12.74 -21.88 4.88
CA LEU A 74 13.68 -21.21 5.79
C LEU A 74 12.96 -20.12 6.61
N PRO A 75 13.27 -19.96 7.90
CA PRO A 75 12.80 -18.79 8.65
C PRO A 75 13.39 -17.50 8.08
N ARG A 76 12.70 -16.38 8.28
CA ARG A 76 13.13 -15.06 7.80
C ARG A 76 13.42 -14.13 8.97
N LEU A 77 14.68 -13.73 9.11
CA LEU A 77 15.07 -12.63 9.99
C LEU A 77 14.61 -11.30 9.39
N VAL A 78 13.88 -10.53 10.16
CA VAL A 78 13.56 -9.13 9.84
C VAL A 78 14.21 -8.24 10.87
N VAL A 79 14.99 -7.28 10.40
CA VAL A 79 15.66 -6.28 11.25
C VAL A 79 15.09 -4.91 10.94
N MET A 80 14.99 -4.08 11.97
CA MET A 80 14.60 -2.69 11.79
C MET A 80 15.19 -1.78 12.86
N SER A 81 15.16 -0.48 12.59
CA SER A 81 15.51 0.56 13.54
C SER A 81 14.46 1.67 13.55
N GLY A 82 14.37 2.40 14.66
CA GLY A 82 13.37 3.45 14.84
C GLY A 82 13.81 4.51 15.83
N ARG A 83 13.05 5.60 15.86
CA ARG A 83 13.29 6.73 16.79
C ARG A 83 12.82 6.46 18.22
N THR A 84 11.90 5.52 18.38
CA THR A 84 11.36 5.12 19.68
C THR A 84 11.24 3.60 19.74
N GLU A 85 11.30 3.06 20.94
CA GLU A 85 11.06 1.63 21.21
C GLU A 85 9.69 1.19 20.70
N GLN A 86 8.64 1.97 20.97
CA GLN A 86 7.26 1.65 20.58
C GLN A 86 7.08 1.58 19.06
N ALA A 87 7.84 2.40 18.30
CA ALA A 87 7.79 2.34 16.84
C ALA A 87 8.38 1.02 16.33
N VAL A 88 9.50 0.57 16.92
CA VAL A 88 10.10 -0.72 16.58
C VAL A 88 9.16 -1.86 16.94
N GLU A 89 8.63 -1.88 18.16
CA GLU A 89 7.70 -2.92 18.62
C GLU A 89 6.43 -2.99 17.76
N SER A 90 5.81 -1.84 17.46
CA SER A 90 4.59 -1.77 16.65
C SER A 90 4.78 -2.38 15.26
N PHE A 91 5.91 -2.09 14.60
CA PHE A 91 6.20 -2.63 13.27
C PHE A 91 6.57 -4.11 13.32
N LEU A 92 7.35 -4.56 14.32
CA LEU A 92 7.66 -5.99 14.47
C LEU A 92 6.37 -6.80 14.67
N ASN A 93 5.46 -6.33 15.54
CA ASN A 93 4.15 -6.95 15.75
C ASN A 93 3.29 -6.96 14.47
N GLU A 94 3.30 -5.87 13.69
CA GLU A 94 2.59 -5.82 12.41
C GLU A 94 3.13 -6.88 11.43
N ILE A 95 4.46 -7.00 11.33
CA ILE A 95 5.12 -7.94 10.44
C ILE A 95 4.81 -9.38 10.83
N GLU A 96 4.80 -9.70 12.12
CA GLU A 96 4.42 -11.02 12.64
C GLU A 96 2.94 -11.36 12.38
N SER A 97 2.07 -10.34 12.29
CA SER A 97 0.64 -10.53 12.03
C SER A 97 0.27 -10.78 10.55
N GLN A 98 1.24 -10.61 9.64
CA GLN A 98 1.01 -10.70 8.20
C GLN A 98 1.64 -11.98 7.60
N PRO A 99 1.07 -12.53 6.51
CA PRO A 99 1.72 -13.59 5.76
C PRO A 99 3.10 -13.16 5.25
N ILE A 100 4.06 -14.09 5.22
CA ILE A 100 5.40 -13.81 4.71
C ILE A 100 5.33 -13.30 3.26
N ASP A 101 5.95 -12.14 3.03
CA ASP A 101 6.23 -11.61 1.71
C ASP A 101 7.73 -11.30 1.58
N ILE A 102 8.42 -12.08 0.74
CA ILE A 102 9.87 -11.97 0.55
C ILE A 102 10.31 -10.60 0.02
N LYS A 103 9.48 -9.93 -0.80
CA LYS A 103 9.81 -8.61 -1.35
C LYS A 103 9.60 -7.52 -0.32
N TYR A 104 8.60 -7.70 0.55
CA TYR A 104 8.39 -6.81 1.68
C TYR A 104 9.56 -6.91 2.66
N ILE A 105 9.95 -8.12 3.06
CA ILE A 105 11.11 -8.34 3.94
C ILE A 105 12.39 -7.78 3.30
N ARG A 106 12.60 -8.02 2.01
CA ARG A 106 13.76 -7.45 1.30
C ARG A 106 13.80 -5.93 1.37
N LEU A 107 12.66 -5.26 1.27
CA LEU A 107 12.59 -3.80 1.40
C LEU A 107 13.07 -3.34 2.78
N PHE A 108 12.74 -4.05 3.86
CA PHE A 108 13.28 -3.74 5.20
C PHE A 108 14.78 -3.94 5.25
N HIS A 109 15.30 -5.04 4.70
CA HIS A 109 16.74 -5.26 4.64
C HIS A 109 17.46 -4.16 3.86
N ASP A 110 16.86 -3.66 2.78
CA ASP A 110 17.43 -2.54 2.01
C ASP A 110 17.39 -1.21 2.77
N ILE A 111 16.28 -0.90 3.45
CA ILE A 111 16.14 0.34 4.24
C ILE A 111 17.10 0.35 5.43
N PHE A 112 17.22 -0.78 6.13
CA PHE A 112 17.98 -0.90 7.38
C PHE A 112 19.37 -1.53 7.19
N ALA A 113 19.87 -1.61 5.95
CA ALA A 113 21.22 -2.09 5.64
C ALA A 113 22.32 -1.18 6.20
N THR A 114 22.00 0.09 6.44
CA THR A 114 22.94 1.10 6.94
C THR A 114 22.36 1.82 8.15
N ASP A 115 23.24 2.42 8.95
CA ASP A 115 22.81 3.24 10.08
C ASP A 115 22.03 4.47 9.62
N ILE A 116 20.86 4.65 10.23
CA ILE A 116 19.99 5.81 10.00
C ILE A 116 20.15 6.76 11.19
N LEU A 117 20.49 8.01 10.89
CA LEU A 117 20.67 9.03 11.90
C LEU A 117 19.40 9.20 12.77
N ASN A 118 19.59 9.29 14.08
CA ASN A 118 18.55 9.41 15.11
C ASN A 118 17.65 8.18 15.28
N HIS A 119 18.00 7.02 14.71
CA HIS A 119 17.36 5.76 15.07
C HIS A 119 18.08 5.14 16.27
N SER A 120 17.73 5.62 17.47
CA SER A 120 18.35 5.17 18.73
C SER A 120 17.90 3.77 19.17
N TYR A 121 16.88 3.20 18.52
CA TYR A 121 16.32 1.89 18.86
C TYR A 121 16.44 0.94 17.67
N ARG A 122 16.77 -0.32 17.96
CA ARG A 122 16.85 -1.41 16.98
C ARG A 122 16.10 -2.62 17.52
N GLY A 123 15.52 -3.39 16.61
CA GLY A 123 14.83 -4.62 16.95
C GLY A 123 14.86 -5.60 15.80
N TYR A 124 14.52 -6.83 16.10
CA TYR A 124 14.42 -7.89 15.11
C TYR A 124 13.31 -8.86 15.48
N THR A 125 12.81 -9.58 14.49
CA THR A 125 11.96 -10.76 14.67
C THR A 125 12.37 -11.85 13.68
N ILE A 126 12.01 -13.09 13.99
CA ILE A 126 12.19 -14.24 13.11
C ILE A 126 10.80 -14.76 12.75
N ILE A 127 10.44 -14.70 11.47
CA ILE A 127 9.18 -15.22 10.97
C ILE A 127 9.41 -16.64 10.46
N GLU A 128 8.77 -17.61 11.10
CA GLU A 128 8.82 -19.01 10.70
C GLU A 128 8.09 -19.24 9.37
N SER A 129 8.69 -20.04 8.48
CA SER A 129 8.16 -20.35 7.14
C SER A 129 6.87 -21.18 7.18
N GLU A 130 6.70 -21.93 8.26
CA GLU A 130 5.53 -22.74 8.58
C GLU A 130 4.89 -22.16 9.83
N ALA A 131 3.56 -22.04 9.83
CA ALA A 131 2.81 -21.77 11.05
C ALA A 131 3.24 -22.83 12.06
N SER A 132 4.04 -22.42 13.05
CA SER A 132 4.54 -23.34 14.05
C SER A 132 3.33 -24.03 14.65
N LEU A 133 3.21 -25.34 14.43
CA LEU A 133 2.34 -26.19 15.21
C LEU A 133 2.75 -25.97 16.66
N LYS A 134 2.02 -25.10 17.38
CA LYS A 134 2.16 -25.03 18.83
C LYS A 134 1.77 -26.44 19.33
N PRO A 135 2.68 -27.18 19.98
CA PRO A 135 2.30 -28.45 20.57
C PRO A 135 1.25 -28.18 21.66
N ILE A 136 0.24 -29.05 21.68
CA ILE A 136 -0.85 -29.11 22.67
C ILE A 136 -0.27 -29.36 24.06
#